data_AF-A0A9P8RFC8-F1
#
_entry.id   AF-A0A9P8RFC8-F1
#
_cell.length_a   1.000
_cell.length_b   1.000
_cell.length_c   1.000
_cell.angle_alpha   90.00
_cell.angle_beta   90.00
_cell.angle_gamma   90.00
#
_symmetry.space_group_name_H-M   'P 1'
#
loop_
_entity.id
_entity.type
_entity.pdbx_description
1 polymer ?
#
loop_
_entity_poly.entity_id
_entity_poly.type
_entity_poly.pdbx_seq_one_letter_code
_entity_poly.pdbx_strand_id
1 'polypeptide(L)'
;MADMGGAELLERQPEPEAEPEEKKASVNEPAEAEIAHEKPSPKIAQDKVPAPEPAKEQPTEQRAEVLLGKKMEEDDIHEIKALVGHKVSEDAPGRIIIQVKWVDDSEITWEPEENIQDGASEMLFDYWKKQGGREGALFQKGSKPLLGEQYWVYKILNHERVRSAFRFHVQWVGYPADATNTSWETEAKLKKCAQELLDEYWAMKGGRDQFLAKRGRAKKARTE
;
A
#
# COMPACT_ATOMS: atom_id res chain seq x y z
N MET A 1 -52.82 26.43 47.69
CA MET A 1 -52.36 26.01 49.04
C MET A 1 -52.50 24.51 49.13
N ALA A 2 -51.39 23.79 48.94
CA ALA A 2 -51.12 22.48 49.50
C ALA A 2 -49.59 22.28 49.34
N ASP A 3 -48.92 22.35 50.47
CA ASP A 3 -47.51 22.01 50.69
C ASP A 3 -47.40 20.51 51.02
N MET A 4 -46.16 20.02 51.16
CA MET A 4 -45.68 18.67 51.49
C MET A 4 -45.38 17.85 50.22
N GLY A 5 -44.14 17.60 49.83
CA GLY A 5 -42.97 17.15 50.60
C GLY A 5 -42.51 15.87 49.91
N GLY A 6 -41.26 15.43 49.86
CA GLY A 6 -39.97 15.89 50.33
C GLY A 6 -38.96 14.80 49.92
N ALA A 7 -37.68 15.15 49.99
CA ALA A 7 -36.51 14.27 50.09
C ALA A 7 -36.15 13.32 48.92
N GLU A 8 -35.03 13.64 48.25
CA GLU A 8 -33.90 12.72 47.94
C GLU A 8 -32.77 13.59 47.34
N LEU A 9 -31.47 13.44 47.53
CA LEU A 9 -30.55 12.88 48.53
C LEU A 9 -29.17 13.39 48.04
N LEU A 10 -28.33 13.90 48.95
CA LEU A 10 -27.00 14.45 48.60
C LEU A 10 -26.05 13.41 47.98
N GLU A 11 -25.21 13.94 47.10
CA GLU A 11 -23.87 13.53 46.69
C GLU A 11 -23.17 12.44 47.51
N ARG A 12 -22.51 11.50 46.79
CA ARG A 12 -21.11 11.09 47.02
C ARG A 12 -20.64 10.12 45.93
N GLN A 13 -19.75 10.61 45.05
CA GLN A 13 -18.78 9.77 44.35
C GLN A 13 -17.74 9.27 45.37
N PRO A 14 -17.16 8.08 45.15
CA PRO A 14 -15.71 8.07 45.03
C PRO A 14 -15.20 7.21 43.86
N GLU A 15 -14.14 7.71 43.23
CA GLU A 15 -13.26 6.99 42.31
C GLU A 15 -12.56 5.78 42.98
N PRO A 16 -11.99 4.89 42.16
CA PRO A 16 -10.63 4.46 42.47
C PRO A 16 -9.65 4.56 41.29
N GLU A 17 -8.61 5.34 41.51
CA GLU A 17 -7.30 5.30 40.84
C GLU A 17 -6.40 4.26 41.56
N ALA A 18 -5.74 3.36 40.81
CA ALA A 18 -4.36 2.86 41.04
C ALA A 18 -4.03 1.59 40.20
N GLU A 19 -3.06 1.72 39.29
CA GLU A 19 -2.23 0.65 38.73
C GLU A 19 -1.20 0.10 39.77
N PRO A 20 -0.15 -0.69 39.42
CA PRO A 20 -0.06 -1.96 38.69
C PRO A 20 0.62 -3.06 39.57
N GLU A 21 0.51 -4.35 39.20
CA GLU A 21 1.42 -5.39 39.72
C GLU A 21 2.07 -6.20 38.58
N GLU A 22 3.39 -6.03 38.45
CA GLU A 22 4.30 -7.01 37.84
C GLU A 22 4.45 -8.25 38.74
N LYS A 23 4.56 -9.44 38.13
CA LYS A 23 5.65 -10.39 38.41
C LYS A 23 5.75 -11.55 37.41
N LYS A 24 6.87 -11.50 36.67
CA LYS A 24 7.87 -12.55 36.40
C LYS A 24 7.52 -13.80 35.56
N ALA A 25 8.05 -13.75 34.33
CA ALA A 25 9.09 -14.61 33.75
C ALA A 25 8.93 -16.14 33.78
N SER A 26 8.88 -16.74 32.58
CA SER A 26 9.60 -17.98 32.29
C SER A 26 10.15 -17.97 30.86
N VAL A 27 11.46 -18.18 30.83
CA VAL A 27 12.43 -18.41 29.74
C VAL A 27 11.92 -19.31 28.61
N ASN A 28 12.27 -18.96 27.35
CA ASN A 28 12.90 -19.85 26.36
C ASN A 28 13.30 -19.10 25.07
N GLU A 29 14.60 -18.99 24.85
CA GLU A 29 15.31 -18.71 23.58
C GLU A 29 16.44 -19.78 23.49
N PRO A 30 17.11 -19.99 22.34
CA PRO A 30 16.59 -20.22 21.00
C PRO A 30 17.21 -21.52 20.40
N ALA A 31 16.60 -22.10 19.37
CA ALA A 31 17.21 -23.20 18.62
C ALA A 31 17.90 -22.65 17.37
N GLU A 32 19.22 -22.79 17.35
CA GLU A 32 20.14 -22.51 16.25
C GLU A 32 19.85 -23.41 15.04
N ALA A 33 19.89 -22.84 13.84
CA ALA A 33 19.98 -23.60 12.59
C ALA A 33 21.31 -23.28 11.93
N GLU A 34 22.25 -24.20 12.08
CA GLU A 34 23.56 -24.22 11.43
C GLU A 34 23.43 -24.43 9.90
N ILE A 35 24.34 -23.76 9.20
CA ILE A 35 24.68 -23.96 7.79
C ILE A 35 25.75 -25.06 7.72
N ALA A 36 25.55 -26.11 6.92
CA ALA A 36 26.67 -26.97 6.50
C ALA A 36 26.45 -27.55 5.10
N HIS A 37 27.43 -27.31 4.24
CA HIS A 37 27.66 -27.96 2.96
C HIS A 37 28.21 -29.37 3.19
N GLU A 38 27.73 -30.40 2.48
CA GLU A 38 28.61 -31.40 1.85
C GLU A 38 27.86 -32.34 0.88
N LYS A 39 28.54 -32.67 -0.22
CA LYS A 39 28.10 -33.61 -1.28
C LYS A 39 28.23 -35.07 -0.79
N PRO A 40 27.56 -36.02 -1.47
CA PRO A 40 28.35 -36.85 -2.38
C PRO A 40 27.64 -37.23 -3.70
N SER A 41 28.43 -37.40 -4.76
CA SER A 41 28.04 -38.11 -5.99
C SER A 41 28.02 -39.64 -5.78
N PRO A 42 27.38 -40.40 -6.69
CA PRO A 42 28.17 -41.38 -7.42
C PRO A 42 27.94 -41.38 -8.94
N LYS A 43 28.92 -41.98 -9.60
CA LYS A 43 29.29 -41.97 -11.03
C LYS A 43 28.38 -42.85 -11.87
N ILE A 44 28.09 -42.48 -13.12
CA ILE A 44 27.92 -43.44 -14.23
C ILE A 44 28.60 -42.91 -15.50
N ALA A 45 29.56 -43.72 -15.94
CA ALA A 45 30.11 -44.00 -17.27
C ALA A 45 30.42 -42.88 -18.27
N GLN A 46 31.70 -42.86 -18.63
CA GLN A 46 32.31 -42.22 -19.79
C GLN A 46 31.93 -42.98 -21.06
N ASP A 47 31.66 -42.27 -22.15
CA ASP A 47 32.04 -42.73 -23.48
C ASP A 47 32.49 -41.56 -24.36
N LYS A 48 33.37 -41.88 -25.30
CA LYS A 48 34.49 -41.06 -25.76
C LYS A 48 34.26 -40.49 -27.18
N VAL A 49 34.62 -39.20 -27.38
CA VAL A 49 35.09 -38.46 -28.60
C VAL A 49 34.24 -38.44 -29.89
N PRO A 50 34.45 -37.50 -30.86
CA PRO A 50 35.39 -36.36 -30.93
C PRO A 50 34.79 -34.99 -31.32
N ALA A 51 35.63 -33.95 -31.18
CA ALA A 51 35.39 -32.56 -31.55
C ALA A 51 35.12 -32.33 -33.05
N PRO A 52 34.45 -31.21 -33.37
CA PRO A 52 35.02 -30.32 -34.39
C PRO A 52 35.06 -28.84 -33.96
N GLU A 53 36.05 -28.16 -34.53
CA GLU A 53 36.40 -26.73 -34.44
C GLU A 53 35.34 -25.78 -35.07
N PRO A 54 35.48 -24.44 -34.92
CA PRO A 54 34.38 -23.51 -34.70
C PRO A 54 33.71 -23.02 -36.00
N ALA A 55 32.38 -23.03 -36.02
CA ALA A 55 31.58 -22.41 -37.05
C ALA A 55 30.97 -21.08 -36.57
N LYS A 56 31.20 -20.06 -37.38
CA LYS A 56 30.82 -18.66 -37.23
C LYS A 56 29.33 -18.48 -36.94
N GLU A 57 28.99 -17.83 -35.83
CA GLU A 57 27.64 -17.36 -35.54
C GLU A 57 27.34 -16.10 -36.36
N GLN A 58 26.36 -16.20 -37.26
CA GLN A 58 25.66 -15.05 -37.84
C GLN A 58 24.37 -14.83 -37.03
N PRO A 59 24.06 -13.60 -36.59
CA PRO A 59 22.78 -13.30 -35.94
C PRO A 59 21.67 -13.26 -37.00
N THR A 60 20.74 -14.20 -36.97
CA THR A 60 19.54 -14.16 -37.81
C THR A 60 18.50 -13.22 -37.17
N GLU A 61 18.27 -12.08 -37.82
CA GLU A 61 17.24 -11.06 -37.55
C GLU A 61 15.77 -11.56 -37.56
N GLN A 62 15.54 -12.86 -37.73
CA GLN A 62 14.19 -13.42 -37.90
C GLN A 62 13.50 -13.84 -36.59
N ARG A 63 14.14 -13.63 -35.42
CA ARG A 63 13.54 -13.89 -34.10
C ARG A 63 13.00 -12.62 -33.42
N ALA A 64 13.16 -11.44 -34.04
CA ALA A 64 12.71 -10.17 -33.48
C ALA A 64 11.25 -9.81 -33.82
N GLU A 65 10.63 -10.44 -34.81
CA GLU A 65 9.30 -10.02 -35.30
C GLU A 65 8.10 -10.74 -34.64
N VAL A 66 8.29 -11.60 -33.64
CA VAL A 66 7.16 -12.29 -32.95
C VAL A 66 6.79 -11.62 -31.62
N LEU A 67 7.41 -10.49 -31.25
CA LEU A 67 7.13 -9.76 -29.99
C LEU A 67 6.64 -8.32 -30.19
N LEU A 68 6.20 -7.94 -31.39
CA LEU A 68 5.67 -6.60 -31.69
C LEU A 68 4.28 -6.70 -32.31
N GLY A 69 3.34 -7.23 -31.52
CA GLY A 69 1.95 -7.37 -31.94
C GLY A 69 0.93 -7.49 -30.81
N LYS A 70 1.30 -7.20 -29.55
CA LYS A 70 0.27 -6.81 -28.58
C LYS A 70 -0.09 -5.37 -28.87
N LYS A 71 -1.11 -5.20 -29.71
CA LYS A 71 -1.94 -4.00 -29.71
C LYS A 71 -2.29 -3.77 -28.24
N MET A 72 -1.64 -2.80 -27.61
CA MET A 72 -2.16 -2.23 -26.37
C MET A 72 -3.56 -1.80 -26.77
N GLU A 73 -4.57 -2.48 -26.24
CA GLU A 73 -5.93 -2.00 -26.38
C GLU A 73 -5.87 -0.56 -25.88
N GLU A 74 -6.25 0.39 -26.74
CA GLU A 74 -6.36 1.78 -26.33
C GLU A 74 -7.23 1.74 -25.09
N ASP A 75 -6.70 2.16 -23.93
CA ASP A 75 -7.50 2.26 -22.72
C ASP A 75 -8.67 3.17 -23.08
N ASP A 76 -9.84 2.59 -23.31
CA ASP A 76 -10.97 3.34 -23.86
C ASP A 76 -11.46 4.29 -22.76
N ILE A 77 -11.03 5.55 -22.84
CA ILE A 77 -11.42 6.60 -21.90
C ILE A 77 -12.87 6.97 -22.19
N HIS A 78 -13.76 6.62 -21.26
CA HIS A 78 -15.19 6.96 -21.33
C HIS A 78 -15.57 8.02 -20.29
N GLU A 79 -16.50 8.91 -20.65
CA GLU A 79 -17.02 9.93 -19.74
C GLU A 79 -18.10 9.34 -18.82
N ILE A 80 -17.95 9.58 -17.52
CA ILE A 80 -18.89 9.11 -16.51
C ILE A 80 -20.10 10.06 -16.45
N LYS A 81 -21.31 9.50 -16.51
CA LYS A 81 -22.57 10.22 -16.34
C LYS A 81 -22.99 10.29 -14.87
N ALA A 82 -22.87 9.18 -14.14
CA ALA A 82 -23.20 9.12 -12.71
C ALA A 82 -22.58 7.90 -12.02
N LEU A 83 -22.31 8.04 -10.72
CA LEU A 83 -21.98 6.94 -9.82
C LEU A 83 -23.26 6.55 -9.06
N VAL A 84 -23.70 5.29 -9.20
CA VAL A 84 -25.05 4.87 -8.78
C VAL A 84 -25.08 3.89 -7.61
N GLY A 85 -23.96 3.26 -7.27
CA GLY A 85 -23.86 2.27 -6.20
C GLY A 85 -22.41 1.94 -5.86
N HIS A 86 -22.19 1.28 -4.72
CA HIS A 86 -20.86 0.82 -4.32
C HIS A 86 -20.95 -0.48 -3.52
N LYS A 87 -19.86 -1.25 -3.52
CA LYS A 87 -19.66 -2.38 -2.60
C LYS A 87 -18.17 -2.58 -2.33
N VAL A 88 -17.85 -3.24 -1.23
CA VAL A 88 -16.47 -3.69 -0.96
C VAL A 88 -16.12 -4.78 -1.99
N SER A 89 -14.92 -4.73 -2.54
CA SER A 89 -14.41 -5.76 -3.43
C SER A 89 -14.20 -7.07 -2.66
N GLU A 90 -14.46 -8.19 -3.33
CA GLU A 90 -14.20 -9.52 -2.79
C GLU A 90 -12.70 -9.88 -2.86
N ASP A 91 -11.93 -9.18 -3.71
CA ASP A 91 -10.52 -9.46 -3.96
C ASP A 91 -9.62 -9.04 -2.80
N ALA A 92 -9.95 -7.91 -2.16
CA ALA A 92 -9.13 -7.35 -1.09
C ALA A 92 -9.96 -6.49 -0.12
N PRO A 93 -9.69 -6.59 1.20
CA PRO A 93 -10.36 -5.76 2.20
C PRO A 93 -10.06 -4.28 1.98
N GLY A 94 -11.07 -3.43 2.20
CA GLY A 94 -10.96 -1.97 2.09
C GLY A 94 -10.88 -1.41 0.66
N ARG A 95 -10.85 -2.27 -0.37
CA ARG A 95 -11.06 -1.87 -1.77
C ARG A 95 -12.54 -1.75 -2.03
N ILE A 96 -12.94 -0.73 -2.78
CA ILE A 96 -14.33 -0.48 -3.15
C ILE A 96 -14.42 -0.50 -4.66
N ILE A 97 -15.45 -1.16 -5.17
CA ILE A 97 -15.87 -1.05 -6.56
C ILE A 97 -17.19 -0.29 -6.61
N ILE A 98 -17.28 0.62 -7.58
CA ILE A 98 -18.38 1.56 -7.73
C ILE A 98 -19.08 1.27 -9.04
N GLN A 99 -20.40 1.29 -8.99
CA GLN A 99 -21.24 1.09 -10.15
C GLN A 99 -21.33 2.39 -10.96
N VAL A 100 -20.83 2.36 -12.18
CA VAL A 100 -20.65 3.52 -13.07
C VAL A 100 -21.68 3.49 -14.19
N LYS A 101 -22.41 4.59 -14.35
CA LYS A 101 -23.24 4.85 -15.52
C LYS A 101 -22.48 5.79 -16.47
N TRP A 102 -22.37 5.40 -17.74
CA TRP A 102 -21.62 6.13 -18.76
C TRP A 102 -22.49 7.12 -19.54
N VAL A 103 -21.87 8.13 -20.16
CA VAL A 103 -22.58 9.20 -20.92
C VAL A 103 -23.16 8.69 -22.23
N ASP A 104 -22.44 7.81 -22.90
CA ASP A 104 -22.81 7.16 -24.17
C ASP A 104 -23.95 6.14 -24.04
N ASP A 105 -24.55 6.04 -22.86
CA ASP A 105 -25.58 5.05 -22.50
C ASP A 105 -25.13 3.59 -22.71
N SER A 106 -23.81 3.35 -22.63
CA SER A 106 -23.24 2.01 -22.49
C SER A 106 -23.73 1.29 -21.23
N GLU A 107 -23.49 -0.03 -21.18
CA GLU A 107 -23.86 -0.86 -20.04
C GLU A 107 -23.21 -0.34 -18.75
N ILE A 108 -23.97 -0.37 -17.65
CA ILE A 108 -23.46 0.02 -16.33
C ILE A 108 -22.41 -0.99 -15.89
N THR A 109 -21.19 -0.54 -15.64
CA THR A 109 -20.07 -1.39 -15.22
C THR A 109 -19.72 -1.18 -13.75
N TRP A 110 -18.92 -2.08 -13.19
CA TRP A 110 -18.33 -1.94 -11.86
C TRP A 110 -16.87 -1.57 -12.02
N GLU A 111 -16.53 -0.33 -11.68
CA GLU A 111 -15.17 0.19 -11.80
C GLU A 111 -14.50 0.25 -10.43
N PRO A 112 -13.19 -0.05 -10.35
CA PRO A 112 -12.38 0.26 -9.17
C PRO A 112 -12.46 1.74 -8.81
N GLU A 113 -12.55 2.01 -7.51
CA GLU A 113 -12.56 3.37 -6.98
C GLU A 113 -11.33 4.18 -7.45
N GLU A 114 -10.17 3.53 -7.58
CA GLU A 114 -8.92 4.14 -8.01
C GLU A 114 -9.00 4.66 -9.45
N ASN A 115 -9.65 3.92 -10.36
CA ASN A 115 -9.81 4.30 -11.76
C ASN A 115 -10.67 5.56 -11.88
N ILE A 116 -11.74 5.62 -11.09
CA ILE A 116 -12.62 6.80 -11.04
C ILE A 116 -11.88 7.98 -10.42
N GLN A 117 -11.04 7.76 -9.41
CA GLN A 117 -10.24 8.84 -8.83
C GLN A 117 -9.23 9.42 -9.83
N ASP A 118 -8.67 8.60 -10.72
CA ASP A 118 -7.73 9.05 -11.76
C ASP A 118 -8.42 9.89 -12.84
N GLY A 119 -9.58 9.45 -13.34
CA GLY A 119 -10.29 10.13 -14.43
C GLY A 119 -11.32 11.18 -14.00
N ALA A 120 -11.92 11.04 -12.82
CA ALA A 120 -13.11 11.78 -12.38
C ALA A 120 -13.18 11.99 -10.86
N SER A 121 -12.05 12.37 -10.24
CA SER A 121 -11.93 12.56 -8.78
C SER A 121 -13.02 13.43 -8.15
N GLU A 122 -13.39 14.56 -8.76
CA GLU A 122 -14.43 15.46 -8.22
C GLU A 122 -15.78 14.74 -8.09
N MET A 123 -16.15 13.95 -9.10
CA MET A 123 -17.40 13.18 -9.08
C MET A 123 -17.37 12.10 -7.99
N LEU A 124 -16.23 11.45 -7.79
CA LEU A 124 -16.03 10.47 -6.73
C LEU A 124 -16.20 11.10 -5.33
N PHE A 125 -15.56 12.24 -5.09
CA PHE A 125 -15.63 12.89 -3.79
C PHE A 125 -17.05 13.42 -3.50
N ASP A 126 -17.73 13.97 -4.51
CA ASP A 126 -19.12 14.38 -4.40
C ASP A 126 -20.06 13.19 -4.13
N TYR A 127 -19.79 12.04 -4.75
CA TYR A 127 -20.52 10.82 -4.48
C TYR A 127 -20.37 10.40 -3.01
N TRP A 128 -19.15 10.31 -2.49
CA TRP A 128 -18.93 9.93 -1.08
C TRP A 128 -19.54 10.92 -0.12
N LYS A 129 -19.45 12.22 -0.41
CA LYS A 129 -20.11 13.26 0.38
C LYS A 129 -21.63 13.05 0.44
N LYS A 130 -22.27 12.66 -0.68
CA LYS A 130 -23.70 12.34 -0.72
C LYS A 130 -24.06 11.06 0.04
N GLN A 131 -23.15 10.09 0.11
CA GLN A 131 -23.32 8.86 0.92
C GLN A 131 -23.08 9.07 2.42
N GLY A 132 -22.68 10.29 2.85
CA GLY A 132 -22.34 10.59 4.24
C GLY A 132 -20.91 10.22 4.64
N GLY A 133 -20.02 10.02 3.67
CA GLY A 133 -18.63 9.63 3.85
C GLY A 133 -18.31 8.26 3.25
N ARG A 134 -17.02 7.98 3.06
CA ARG A 134 -16.51 6.69 2.56
C ARG A 134 -16.47 5.64 3.66
N GLU A 135 -16.35 6.07 4.91
CA GLU A 135 -16.26 5.26 6.12
C GLU A 135 -17.45 4.32 6.28
N GLY A 136 -18.65 4.73 5.86
CA GLY A 136 -19.84 3.88 5.90
C GLY A 136 -19.71 2.61 5.04
N ALA A 137 -18.93 2.67 3.97
CA ALA A 137 -18.65 1.52 3.10
C ALA A 137 -17.57 0.59 3.67
N LEU A 138 -16.63 1.13 4.46
CA LEU A 138 -15.54 0.36 5.07
C LEU A 138 -15.94 -0.29 6.39
N PHE A 139 -16.76 0.40 7.19
CA PHE A 139 -17.09 0.04 8.56
C PHE A 139 -18.54 -0.42 8.66
N GLN A 140 -18.86 -1.54 8.03
CA GLN A 140 -20.17 -2.15 8.16
C GLN A 140 -20.41 -2.58 9.61
N LYS A 141 -21.39 -1.96 10.27
CA LYS A 141 -21.78 -2.29 11.65
C LYS A 141 -22.10 -3.78 11.77
N GLY A 142 -21.39 -4.48 12.66
CA GLY A 142 -21.59 -5.91 12.93
C GLY A 142 -20.70 -6.85 12.11
N SER A 143 -19.91 -6.34 11.16
CA SER A 143 -18.82 -7.11 10.57
C SER A 143 -17.70 -7.26 11.60
N LYS A 144 -17.17 -8.49 11.76
CA LYS A 144 -16.00 -8.75 12.62
C LYS A 144 -14.84 -7.81 12.19
N PRO A 145 -13.90 -7.44 13.08
CA PRO A 145 -12.76 -6.58 12.77
C PRO A 145 -11.77 -7.16 11.74
N LEU A 146 -12.14 -8.25 11.06
CA LEU A 146 -11.41 -8.88 9.98
C LEU A 146 -11.24 -7.97 8.76
N LEU A 147 -12.07 -6.93 8.61
CA LEU A 147 -11.92 -5.97 7.51
C LEU A 147 -10.97 -4.81 7.81
N GLY A 148 -10.63 -4.59 9.09
CA GLY A 148 -9.71 -3.54 9.54
C GLY A 148 -10.08 -2.12 9.09
N GLU A 149 -9.47 -1.13 9.72
CA GLU A 149 -9.39 0.22 9.15
C GLU A 149 -8.36 0.21 8.02
N GLN A 150 -8.65 -0.55 6.95
CA GLN A 150 -7.75 -0.72 5.83
C GLN A 150 -7.98 0.39 4.81
N TYR A 151 -7.02 1.31 4.76
CA TYR A 151 -6.94 2.34 3.73
C TYR A 151 -5.87 1.98 2.72
N TRP A 152 -6.13 2.32 1.45
CA TRP A 152 -5.20 2.08 0.35
C TRP A 152 -4.55 3.40 -0.05
N VAL A 153 -3.23 3.35 -0.26
CA VAL A 153 -2.46 4.49 -0.76
C VAL A 153 -2.86 4.71 -2.21
N TYR A 154 -3.32 5.91 -2.53
CA TYR A 154 -3.56 6.32 -3.92
C TYR A 154 -2.29 6.92 -4.51
N LYS A 155 -1.70 7.90 -3.83
CA LYS A 155 -0.53 8.63 -4.34
C LYS A 155 0.36 9.16 -3.23
N ILE A 156 1.66 9.15 -3.48
CA ILE A 156 2.64 9.86 -2.65
C ILE A 156 2.82 11.27 -3.22
N LEU A 157 2.44 12.27 -2.44
CA LEU A 157 2.45 13.68 -2.85
C LEU A 157 3.83 14.30 -2.68
N ASN A 158 4.45 14.09 -1.51
CA ASN A 158 5.76 14.63 -1.19
C ASN A 158 6.51 13.74 -0.18
N HIS A 159 7.79 14.01 0.03
CA HIS A 159 8.58 13.43 1.10
C HIS A 159 9.32 14.51 1.86
N GLU A 160 9.62 14.23 3.12
CA GLU A 160 10.52 15.02 3.94
C GLU A 160 11.52 14.10 4.64
N ARG A 161 12.68 14.65 4.97
CA ARG A 161 13.68 13.93 5.75
C ARG A 161 13.58 14.33 7.22
N VAL A 162 13.23 13.36 8.06
CA VAL A 162 13.21 13.52 9.52
C VAL A 162 14.40 12.75 10.10
N ARG A 163 15.42 13.50 10.54
CA ARG A 163 16.71 12.95 11.00
C ARG A 163 17.41 12.11 9.91
N SER A 164 17.46 10.79 10.10
CA SER A 164 18.07 9.82 9.20
C SER A 164 17.04 9.03 8.37
N ALA A 165 15.75 9.32 8.54
CA ALA A 165 14.65 8.61 7.88
C ALA A 165 13.80 9.56 7.02
N PHE A 166 12.95 8.98 6.17
CA PHE A 166 11.97 9.72 5.39
C PHE A 166 10.55 9.52 5.92
N ARG A 167 9.75 10.58 5.85
CA ARG A 167 8.30 10.52 5.93
C ARG A 167 7.72 11.01 4.61
N PHE A 168 6.52 10.54 4.31
CA PHE A 168 5.86 10.77 3.03
C PHE A 168 4.47 11.30 3.26
N HIS A 169 4.12 12.34 2.53
CA HIS A 169 2.77 12.89 2.51
C HIS A 169 1.94 12.07 1.53
N VAL A 170 0.91 11.40 2.04
CA VAL A 170 0.15 10.37 1.33
C VAL A 170 -1.28 10.81 1.12
N GLN A 171 -1.76 10.64 -0.11
CA GLN A 171 -3.18 10.66 -0.47
C GLN A 171 -3.75 9.24 -0.44
N TRP A 172 -4.94 9.12 0.12
CA TRP A 172 -5.67 7.86 0.26
C TRP A 172 -6.71 7.71 -0.87
N VAL A 173 -6.98 6.46 -1.26
CA VAL A 173 -8.03 6.13 -2.23
C VAL A 173 -9.39 6.57 -1.70
N GLY A 174 -10.17 7.24 -2.55
CA GLY A 174 -11.49 7.78 -2.22
C GLY A 174 -11.49 9.12 -1.52
N TYR A 175 -10.31 9.69 -1.25
CA TYR A 175 -10.17 10.93 -0.51
C TYR A 175 -9.38 12.01 -1.30
N PRO A 176 -9.77 13.29 -1.18
CA PRO A 176 -9.06 14.39 -1.83
C PRO A 176 -7.66 14.62 -1.23
N ALA A 177 -6.77 15.23 -2.02
CA ALA A 177 -5.40 15.55 -1.62
C ALA A 177 -5.29 16.80 -0.70
N ASP A 178 -6.25 16.99 0.21
CA ASP A 178 -6.26 18.11 1.14
C ASP A 178 -5.64 17.76 2.50
N ALA A 179 -5.38 18.77 3.34
CA ALA A 179 -4.69 18.60 4.61
C ALA A 179 -5.47 17.77 5.66
N THR A 180 -6.79 17.63 5.50
CA THR A 180 -7.64 16.86 6.43
C THR A 180 -7.73 15.38 6.04
N ASN A 181 -7.52 15.10 4.76
CA ASN A 181 -7.73 13.80 4.12
C ASN A 181 -6.41 13.12 3.68
N THR A 182 -5.28 13.70 4.03
CA THR A 182 -3.94 13.18 3.76
C THR A 182 -3.18 13.00 5.07
N SER A 183 -2.16 12.14 5.08
CA SER A 183 -1.36 11.90 6.27
C SER A 183 0.13 11.75 5.97
N TRP A 184 0.97 11.91 7.00
CA TRP A 184 2.41 11.70 6.91
C TRP A 184 2.78 10.30 7.39
N GLU A 185 3.13 9.42 6.46
CA GLU A 185 3.47 8.03 6.72
C GLU A 185 4.98 7.79 6.72
N THR A 186 5.42 6.75 7.42
CA THR A 186 6.85 6.40 7.45
C THR A 186 7.25 5.58 6.23
N GLU A 187 8.52 5.69 5.81
CA GLU A 187 9.08 4.84 4.75
C GLU A 187 8.85 3.34 5.04
N ALA A 188 9.01 2.91 6.30
CA ALA A 188 8.84 1.51 6.70
C ALA A 188 7.40 1.01 6.52
N LYS A 189 6.40 1.85 6.79
CA LYS A 189 4.99 1.50 6.56
C LYS A 189 4.69 1.37 5.08
N LEU A 190 5.13 2.33 4.26
CA LEU A 190 4.92 2.30 2.82
C LEU A 190 5.60 1.11 2.15
N LYS A 191 6.79 0.70 2.60
CA LYS A 191 7.44 -0.54 2.11
C LYS A 191 6.62 -1.80 2.35
N LYS A 192 5.79 -1.81 3.40
CA LYS A 192 4.94 -2.95 3.74
C LYS A 192 3.64 -2.95 2.95
N CYS A 193 3.01 -1.79 2.75
CA CYS A 193 1.65 -1.71 2.20
C CYS A 193 1.56 -1.16 0.77
N ALA A 194 2.59 -0.47 0.27
CA ALA A 194 2.57 0.27 -0.99
C ALA A 194 4.00 0.41 -1.57
N GLN A 195 4.74 -0.70 -1.61
CA GLN A 195 6.14 -0.73 -2.08
C GLN A 195 6.26 -0.22 -3.53
N GLU A 196 5.35 -0.64 -4.40
CA GLU A 196 5.36 -0.28 -5.82
C GLU A 196 5.23 1.24 -6.02
N LEU A 197 4.26 1.88 -5.35
CA LEU A 197 4.07 3.34 -5.40
C LEU A 197 5.27 4.10 -4.80
N LEU A 198 5.93 3.54 -3.79
CA LEU A 198 7.13 4.11 -3.21
C LEU A 198 8.30 4.09 -4.18
N ASP A 199 8.49 2.99 -4.89
CA ASP A 199 9.55 2.83 -5.88
C ASP A 199 9.33 3.74 -7.09
N GLU A 200 8.09 3.81 -7.59
CA GLU A 200 7.71 4.73 -8.66
C GLU A 200 7.95 6.19 -8.25
N TYR A 201 7.52 6.57 -7.04
CA TYR A 201 7.76 7.91 -6.51
C TYR A 201 9.24 8.24 -6.45
N TRP A 202 10.08 7.32 -5.97
CA TRP A 202 11.53 7.55 -5.92
C TRP A 202 12.16 7.60 -7.30
N ALA A 203 11.75 6.75 -8.23
CA ALA A 203 12.20 6.79 -9.62
C ALA A 203 11.90 8.16 -10.26
N MET A 204 10.68 8.69 -10.07
CA MET A 204 10.27 10.02 -10.52
C MET A 204 11.13 11.14 -9.90
N LYS A 205 11.58 10.97 -8.65
CA LYS A 205 12.46 11.94 -7.97
C LYS A 205 13.95 11.79 -8.31
N GLY A 206 14.32 10.90 -9.23
CA GLY A 206 15.71 10.66 -9.62
C GLY A 206 16.47 9.71 -8.68
N GLY A 207 15.73 8.94 -7.88
CA GLY A 207 16.23 7.95 -6.94
C GLY A 207 16.35 8.47 -5.50
N ARG A 208 16.13 7.56 -4.54
CA ARG A 208 16.23 7.83 -3.10
C ARG A 208 17.58 8.40 -2.68
N ASP A 209 18.67 7.97 -3.34
CA ASP A 209 20.04 8.34 -2.99
C ASP A 209 20.35 9.83 -3.21
N GLN A 210 19.60 10.53 -4.06
CA GLN A 210 19.74 11.98 -4.27
C GLN A 210 19.45 12.77 -2.99
N PHE A 211 18.64 12.20 -2.09
CA PHE A 211 18.19 12.84 -0.85
C PHE A 211 18.97 12.33 0.37
N LEU A 212 19.87 11.38 0.18
CA LEU A 212 20.83 10.98 1.19
C LEU A 212 21.98 12.00 1.23
N ALA A 213 22.40 12.37 2.44
CA ALA A 213 23.55 13.25 2.58
C ALA A 213 24.77 12.54 1.96
N LYS A 214 25.50 13.23 1.07
CA LYS A 214 26.80 12.74 0.61
C LYS A 214 27.64 12.44 1.84
N ARG A 215 28.01 11.16 2.03
CA ARG A 215 28.84 10.74 3.17
C ARG A 215 30.23 11.33 3.01
N GLY A 216 30.41 12.57 3.45
CA GLY A 216 31.70 13.25 3.52
C GLY A 216 32.45 12.87 4.78
N ARG A 217 32.94 11.63 4.87
CA ARG A 217 34.07 11.36 5.77
C ARG A 217 35.34 11.55 4.96
N ALA A 218 35.78 12.79 4.81
CA ALA A 218 37.17 13.04 4.45
C ALA A 218 38.02 12.37 5.54
N LYS A 219 38.64 11.24 5.22
CA LYS A 219 39.72 10.69 6.03
C LYS A 219 40.82 11.76 5.98
N LYS A 220 40.96 12.55 7.05
CA LYS A 220 42.22 13.28 7.26
C LYS A 220 43.29 12.19 7.31
N ALA A 221 44.13 12.14 6.28
CA ALA A 221 45.36 11.36 6.33
C ALA A 221 46.12 11.88 7.55
N ARG A 222 46.32 10.99 8.53
CA ARG A 222 47.13 11.28 9.69
C ARG A 222 48.58 11.25 9.21
N THR A 223 49.13 12.42 8.93
CA THR A 223 50.56 12.61 8.74
C THR A 223 51.17 12.83 10.12
N GLU A 224 51.90 11.82 10.59
CA GLU A 224 53.20 11.87 11.30
C GLU A 224 53.52 10.49 11.87
#